data_AF-A0AAD5CNC6-F1
#
_entry.id   AF-A0AAD5CNC6-F1
#
_cell.length_a   1.000
_cell.length_b   1.000
_cell.length_c   1.000
_cell.angle_alpha   90.00
_cell.angle_beta   90.00
_cell.angle_gamma   90.00
#
_symmetry.space_group_name_H-M   'P 1'
#
loop_
_entity.id
_entity.type
_entity.pdbx_description
1 polymer ?
#
loop_
_entity_poly.entity_id
_entity_poly.type
_entity_poly.pdbx_seq_one_letter_code
_entity_poly.pdbx_strand_id
1 'polypeptide(L)'
;METSVRYGGESSALRISNNNNNNNPPNSSPRVKYAGDVSSIKIHAKQKIRFDSDTLLQLNGELDTRTGAPSFLCALVRHFYPNLSASVGAGLQYDRNDKLVCTLRGKKAYPVASNRFVNILLKGRCDIDKELNQVSFFVTVYLLLNQPTPHGALELVWNILDFQKDQDVRLKVGYEIVDKIPYVQIRENNWTFNADINGRWNVRYHL
;
A
#
# COMPACT_ATOMS: atom_id res chain seq x y z
N MET A 1 -16.25 -0.04 -8.97
CA MET A 1 -15.18 0.92 -8.66
C MET A 1 -14.96 0.92 -7.16
N GLU A 2 -13.72 0.75 -6.70
CA GLU A 2 -13.34 0.81 -5.28
C GLU A 2 -12.75 2.20 -5.01
N THR A 3 -13.30 2.94 -4.05
CA THR A 3 -12.80 4.25 -3.63
C THR A 3 -12.34 4.20 -2.17
N SER A 4 -11.33 5.01 -1.85
CA SER A 4 -10.83 5.07 -0.48
C SER A 4 -10.20 6.42 -0.18
N VAL A 5 -10.34 6.85 1.06
CA VAL A 5 -9.66 8.02 1.62
C VAL A 5 -8.45 7.55 2.39
N ARG A 6 -7.29 8.16 2.18
CA ARG A 6 -6.05 7.85 2.90
C ARG A 6 -5.56 9.06 3.66
N TYR A 7 -5.10 8.79 4.88
CA TYR A 7 -4.44 9.74 5.75
C TYR A 7 -3.28 9.05 6.46
N GLY A 8 -2.13 9.70 6.59
CA GLY A 8 -0.97 9.08 7.21
C GLY A 8 0.18 10.04 7.38
N GLY A 9 1.14 9.70 8.22
CA GLY A 9 2.27 10.56 8.54
C GLY A 9 3.43 9.77 9.14
N GLU A 10 4.46 10.48 9.57
CA GLU A 10 5.58 9.94 10.33
C GLU A 10 5.34 10.10 11.83
N SER A 11 6.07 9.36 12.68
CA SER A 11 5.93 9.42 14.14
C SER A 11 6.02 10.83 14.72
N SER A 12 6.75 11.73 14.07
CA SER A 12 6.84 13.15 14.43
C SER A 12 5.51 13.90 14.37
N ALA A 13 4.53 13.41 13.60
CA ALA A 13 3.19 13.99 13.47
C ALA A 13 2.24 13.62 14.63
N LEU A 14 2.59 12.60 15.42
CA LEU A 14 1.84 12.17 16.60
C LEU A 14 2.46 12.78 17.86
N ARG A 15 2.06 14.01 18.21
CA ARG A 15 2.46 14.62 19.50
C ARG A 15 1.41 14.32 20.56
N ILE A 16 1.82 13.60 21.60
CA ILE A 16 1.07 13.55 22.86
C ILE A 16 1.34 14.87 23.58
N SER A 17 0.31 15.72 23.68
CA SER A 17 0.36 16.94 24.47
C SER A 17 0.34 16.57 25.95
N ASN A 18 1.50 16.37 26.58
CA ASN A 18 1.61 16.34 28.03
C ASN A 18 1.39 17.75 28.57
N ASN A 19 0.19 17.99 29.08
CA ASN A 19 -0.22 19.28 29.61
C ASN A 19 0.35 19.45 31.04
N ASN A 20 1.67 19.58 31.18
CA ASN A 20 2.33 19.85 32.46
C ASN A 20 2.26 21.34 32.83
N ASN A 21 1.06 21.92 32.79
CA ASN A 21 0.78 23.21 33.42
C ASN A 21 -0.10 22.94 34.65
N ASN A 22 0.47 23.19 35.84
CA ASN A 22 -0.10 22.91 37.17
C ASN A 22 -1.41 23.66 37.51
N ASN A 23 -2.14 24.23 36.54
CA ASN A 23 -3.29 25.09 36.79
C ASN A 23 -4.60 24.61 36.12
N ASN A 24 -4.71 23.36 35.69
CA ASN A 24 -5.97 22.80 35.15
C ASN A 24 -6.47 21.60 35.95
N PRO A 25 -7.81 21.42 36.10
CA PRO A 25 -8.40 20.36 36.91
C PRO A 25 -8.09 18.95 36.35
N PRO A 26 -8.05 17.91 37.21
CA PRO A 26 -7.38 16.63 36.94
C PRO A 26 -8.09 15.68 35.95
N ASN A 27 -9.02 16.15 35.11
CA ASN A 27 -9.87 15.29 34.25
C ASN A 27 -9.78 15.58 32.75
N SER A 28 -8.68 16.15 32.24
CA SER A 28 -8.47 16.18 30.78
C SER A 28 -7.80 14.89 30.32
N SER A 29 -8.57 13.98 29.74
CA SER A 29 -8.05 12.81 29.03
C SER A 29 -6.96 13.27 28.04
N PRO A 30 -5.84 12.53 27.90
CA PRO A 30 -4.78 12.90 26.97
C PRO A 30 -5.38 13.03 25.56
N ARG A 31 -5.48 14.26 25.07
CA ARG A 31 -5.87 14.54 23.68
C ARG A 31 -4.63 14.41 22.82
N VAL A 32 -4.62 13.40 21.96
CA VAL A 32 -3.69 13.34 20.84
C VAL A 32 -4.00 14.53 19.94
N LYS A 33 -3.12 15.53 19.93
CA LYS A 33 -3.22 16.69 19.04
C LYS A 33 -2.20 16.49 17.93
N TYR A 34 -2.70 16.34 16.71
CA TYR A 34 -1.88 16.23 15.51
C TYR A 34 -1.18 17.57 15.28
N ALA A 35 0.13 17.60 15.45
CA ALA A 35 0.95 18.78 15.28
C ALA A 35 2.12 18.41 14.36
N GLY A 36 1.95 18.71 13.08
CA GLY A 36 2.92 18.53 12.02
C GLY A 36 2.31 19.04 10.72
N ASP A 37 3.14 19.51 9.79
CA ASP A 37 2.74 19.94 8.45
C ASP A 37 1.77 18.92 7.86
N VAL A 38 0.49 19.31 7.74
CA VAL A 38 -0.62 18.36 7.59
C VAL A 38 -0.43 17.63 6.26
N SER A 39 -0.10 16.34 6.33
CA SER A 39 -0.16 15.46 5.17
C SER A 39 -1.58 15.52 4.63
N SER A 40 -1.73 16.06 3.43
CA SER A 40 -3.05 16.27 2.85
C SER A 40 -3.78 14.95 2.68
N ILE A 41 -5.10 14.98 2.88
CA ILE A 41 -5.94 13.83 2.61
C ILE A 41 -5.81 13.48 1.13
N LYS A 42 -5.72 12.18 0.83
CA LYS A 42 -5.66 11.71 -0.55
C LYS A 42 -6.85 10.83 -0.87
N ILE A 43 -7.51 11.12 -1.99
CA ILE A 43 -8.60 10.31 -2.51
C ILE A 43 -8.00 9.34 -3.52
N HIS A 44 -8.16 8.04 -3.26
CA HIS A 44 -7.65 6.99 -4.13
C HIS A 44 -8.81 6.22 -4.75
N ALA A 45 -8.83 6.14 -6.07
CA ALA A 45 -9.78 5.37 -6.85
C ALA A 45 -9.08 4.16 -7.49
N LYS A 46 -9.78 3.03 -7.52
CA LYS A 46 -9.31 1.78 -8.11
C LYS A 46 -10.41 1.11 -8.89
N GLN A 47 -10.17 0.85 -10.16
CA GLN A 47 -11.07 0.11 -11.03
C GLN A 47 -10.39 -1.17 -11.51
N LYS A 48 -11.14 -2.27 -11.49
CA LYS A 48 -10.70 -3.59 -11.93
C LYS A 48 -11.60 -4.01 -13.09
N ILE A 49 -11.04 -4.17 -14.28
CA ILE A 49 -11.75 -4.59 -15.49
C ILE A 49 -11.23 -5.97 -15.86
N ARG A 50 -12.12 -6.96 -15.93
CA ARG A 50 -11.77 -8.32 -16.36
C ARG A 50 -11.72 -8.36 -17.88
N PHE A 51 -10.63 -8.87 -18.43
CA PHE A 51 -10.53 -9.20 -19.85
C PHE A 51 -10.90 -10.66 -20.10
N ASP A 52 -10.48 -11.54 -19.18
CA ASP A 52 -10.70 -12.98 -19.24
C ASP A 52 -10.84 -13.55 -17.81
N SER A 53 -11.06 -14.85 -17.65
CA SER A 53 -11.16 -15.55 -16.35
C SER A 53 -9.99 -15.24 -15.43
N ASP A 54 -8.79 -15.21 -15.99
CA ASP A 54 -7.54 -15.14 -15.25
C ASP A 54 -6.78 -13.83 -15.49
N THR A 55 -7.28 -12.92 -16.34
CA THR A 55 -6.60 -11.67 -16.68
C THR A 55 -7.42 -10.43 -16.31
N LEU A 56 -6.79 -9.50 -15.59
CA LEU A 56 -7.39 -8.29 -15.06
C LEU A 56 -6.57 -7.05 -15.40
N LEU A 57 -7.22 -6.02 -15.93
CA LEU A 57 -6.70 -4.65 -15.93
C LEU A 57 -7.08 -3.94 -14.65
N GLN A 58 -6.09 -3.43 -13.94
CA GLN A 58 -6.26 -2.63 -12.74
C GLN A 58 -5.82 -1.19 -13.03
N LEU A 59 -6.77 -0.27 -13.00
CA LEU A 59 -6.54 1.17 -13.10
C LEU A 59 -6.60 1.76 -11.68
N ASN A 60 -5.61 2.58 -11.33
CA ASN A 60 -5.54 3.27 -10.05
C ASN A 60 -5.30 4.76 -10.30
N GLY A 61 -6.01 5.61 -9.59
CA GLY A 61 -5.83 7.06 -9.62
C GLY A 61 -5.79 7.61 -8.20
N GLU A 62 -5.01 8.66 -7.99
CA GLU A 62 -4.95 9.40 -6.73
C GLU A 62 -5.11 10.89 -6.99
N LEU A 63 -5.90 11.55 -6.13
CA LEU A 63 -6.13 12.99 -6.11
C LEU A 63 -5.67 13.54 -4.77
N ASP A 64 -4.81 14.56 -4.80
CA ASP A 64 -4.39 15.30 -3.61
C ASP A 64 -5.41 16.40 -3.30
N THR A 65 -6.08 16.32 -2.14
CA THR A 65 -7.13 17.30 -1.79
C THR A 65 -6.57 18.68 -1.48
N ARG A 66 -5.28 18.82 -1.19
CA ARG A 66 -4.66 20.14 -0.94
C ARG A 66 -4.52 20.95 -2.22
N THR A 67 -4.15 20.29 -3.32
CA THR A 67 -3.91 20.96 -4.61
C THR A 67 -5.05 20.81 -5.59
N GLY A 68 -5.98 19.86 -5.34
CA GLY A 68 -7.07 19.52 -6.27
C GLY A 68 -6.58 18.87 -7.57
N ALA A 69 -5.30 18.51 -7.66
CA ALA A 69 -4.68 17.94 -8.84
C ALA A 69 -4.45 16.42 -8.69
N PRO A 70 -4.48 15.66 -9.80
CA PRO A 70 -4.06 14.26 -9.78
C PRO A 70 -2.60 14.15 -9.31
N SER A 71 -2.36 13.28 -8.33
CA SER A 71 -1.01 13.00 -7.85
C SER A 71 -0.42 11.75 -8.51
N PHE A 72 -1.25 10.79 -8.90
CA PHE A 72 -0.77 9.49 -9.38
C PHE A 72 -1.80 8.81 -10.29
N LEU A 73 -1.32 8.20 -11.36
CA LEU A 73 -2.09 7.32 -12.24
C LEU A 73 -1.30 6.03 -12.51
N CYS A 74 -1.96 4.88 -12.46
CA CYS A 74 -1.32 3.61 -12.77
C CYS A 74 -2.27 2.63 -13.46
N ALA A 75 -1.80 2.05 -14.56
CA ALA A 75 -2.48 0.96 -15.27
C ALA A 75 -1.63 -0.31 -15.16
N LEU A 76 -2.24 -1.40 -14.66
CA LEU A 76 -1.55 -2.66 -14.39
C LEU A 76 -2.36 -3.83 -14.93
N VAL A 77 -1.80 -4.55 -15.91
CA VAL A 77 -2.35 -5.84 -16.37
C VAL A 77 -1.83 -6.93 -15.44
N ARG A 78 -2.72 -7.80 -14.98
CA ARG A 78 -2.42 -8.89 -14.06
C ARG A 78 -3.00 -10.19 -14.58
N HIS A 79 -2.17 -11.21 -14.62
CA HIS A 79 -2.58 -12.58 -14.89
C HIS A 79 -2.49 -13.41 -13.60
N PHE A 80 -3.51 -14.21 -13.33
CA PHE A 80 -3.61 -15.08 -12.17
C PHE A 80 -3.39 -16.53 -12.60
N TYR A 81 -2.69 -17.29 -11.78
CA TYR A 81 -2.51 -18.72 -11.95
C TYR A 81 -3.17 -19.41 -10.73
N PRO A 82 -4.49 -19.69 -10.80
CA PRO A 82 -5.25 -20.20 -9.66
C PRO A 82 -4.64 -21.48 -9.07
N ASN A 83 -4.24 -22.42 -9.94
CA ASN A 83 -3.63 -23.70 -9.55
C ASN A 83 -2.32 -23.54 -8.77
N LEU A 84 -1.62 -22.41 -8.95
CA LEU A 84 -0.35 -22.12 -8.27
C LEU A 84 -0.51 -21.12 -7.12
N SER A 85 -1.73 -20.63 -6.87
CA SER A 85 -2.01 -19.52 -5.94
C SER A 85 -1.09 -18.31 -6.20
N ALA A 86 -0.80 -18.05 -7.47
CA ALA A 86 0.17 -17.05 -7.90
C ALA A 86 -0.45 -16.02 -8.85
N SER A 87 0.19 -14.85 -8.96
CA SER A 87 -0.18 -13.85 -9.94
C SER A 87 1.04 -13.06 -10.40
N VAL A 88 1.11 -12.75 -11.68
CA VAL A 88 2.12 -11.88 -12.26
C VAL A 88 1.42 -10.69 -12.90
N GLY A 89 2.08 -9.54 -12.99
CA GLY A 89 1.54 -8.39 -13.68
C GLY A 89 2.62 -7.42 -14.12
N ALA A 90 2.28 -6.64 -15.14
CA ALA A 90 3.10 -5.60 -15.73
C ALA A 90 2.24 -4.35 -15.95
N GLY A 91 2.81 -3.18 -15.72
CA GLY A 91 2.05 -1.94 -15.75
C GLY A 91 2.91 -0.71 -15.91
N LEU A 92 2.23 0.41 -16.16
CA LEU A 92 2.81 1.74 -16.22
C LEU A 92 2.23 2.59 -15.11
N GLN A 93 3.10 3.36 -14.48
CA GLN A 93 2.77 4.35 -13.47
C GLN A 93 3.28 5.71 -13.96
N TYR A 94 2.42 6.71 -13.82
CA TYR A 94 2.73 8.10 -14.09
C TYR A 94 2.48 8.91 -12.83
N ASP A 95 3.52 9.57 -12.35
CA ASP A 95 3.50 10.44 -11.18
C ASP A 95 3.49 11.91 -11.61
N ARG A 96 3.05 12.80 -10.73
CA ARG A 96 2.95 14.25 -10.97
C ARG A 96 4.27 14.91 -11.38
N ASN A 97 5.41 14.28 -11.06
CA ASN A 97 6.74 14.74 -11.44
C ASN A 97 7.15 14.32 -12.87
N ASP A 98 6.18 14.05 -13.75
CA ASP A 98 6.36 13.55 -15.13
C ASP A 98 7.18 12.25 -15.25
N LYS A 99 7.26 11.50 -14.16
CA LYS A 99 8.06 10.30 -14.07
C LYS A 99 7.25 9.08 -14.52
N LEU A 100 7.62 8.51 -15.66
CA LEU A 100 7.02 7.28 -16.16
C LEU A 100 7.80 6.05 -15.66
N VAL A 101 7.13 5.23 -14.86
CA VAL A 101 7.72 4.02 -14.28
C VAL A 101 7.04 2.78 -14.84
N CYS A 102 7.84 1.84 -15.33
CA CYS A 102 7.37 0.50 -15.68
C CYS A 102 7.46 -0.40 -14.45
N THR A 103 6.36 -1.04 -14.07
CA THR A 103 6.28 -1.91 -12.90
C THR A 103 6.07 -3.35 -13.32
N LEU A 104 6.95 -4.24 -12.87
CA LEU A 104 6.73 -5.68 -12.87
C LEU A 104 6.39 -6.15 -11.46
N ARG A 105 5.44 -7.09 -11.32
CA ARG A 105 5.00 -7.55 -10.02
C ARG A 105 4.65 -9.03 -10.02
N GLY A 106 5.16 -9.75 -9.04
CA GLY A 106 4.79 -11.14 -8.72
C GLY A 106 4.17 -11.26 -7.33
N LYS A 107 3.24 -12.19 -7.16
CA LYS A 107 2.75 -12.63 -5.85
C LYS A 107 2.53 -14.14 -5.85
N LYS A 108 2.78 -14.78 -4.71
CA LYS A 108 2.44 -16.19 -4.47
C LYS A 108 1.99 -16.39 -3.03
N ALA A 109 0.83 -17.02 -2.85
CA ALA A 109 0.30 -17.37 -1.55
C ALA A 109 0.58 -18.84 -1.24
N TYR A 110 0.92 -19.11 0.02
CA TYR A 110 1.11 -20.44 0.59
C TYR A 110 0.14 -20.56 1.77
N PRO A 111 -0.88 -21.43 1.69
CA PRO A 111 -1.76 -21.68 2.82
C PRO A 111 -0.97 -22.33 3.96
N VAL A 112 -1.15 -21.84 5.19
CA VAL A 112 -0.49 -22.39 6.37
C VAL A 112 -1.46 -23.30 7.10
N ALA A 113 -1.16 -24.60 7.11
CA ALA A 113 -1.98 -25.66 7.69
C ALA A 113 -3.32 -25.92 6.95
N SER A 114 -4.13 -26.84 7.49
CA SER A 114 -5.44 -27.22 6.96
C SER A 114 -6.50 -26.10 7.09
N ASN A 115 -6.20 -25.03 7.83
CA ASN A 115 -7.07 -23.86 7.92
C ASN A 115 -6.80 -22.91 6.74
N ARG A 116 -7.86 -22.44 6.08
CA ARG A 116 -7.75 -21.51 4.93
C ARG A 116 -7.56 -20.04 5.36
N PHE A 117 -7.49 -19.80 6.67
CA PHE A 117 -7.57 -18.48 7.27
C PHE A 117 -6.20 -17.85 7.50
N VAL A 118 -5.15 -18.68 7.62
CA VAL A 118 -3.76 -18.25 7.77
C VAL A 118 -2.99 -18.53 6.48
N ASN A 119 -2.34 -17.50 5.94
CA ASN A 119 -1.60 -17.58 4.68
C ASN A 119 -0.27 -16.86 4.78
N ILE A 120 0.78 -17.44 4.19
CA ILE A 120 2.04 -16.76 3.92
C ILE A 120 1.99 -16.23 2.48
N LEU A 121 2.25 -14.95 2.29
CA LEU A 121 2.21 -14.28 1.01
C LEU A 121 3.59 -13.71 0.68
N LEU A 122 4.19 -14.25 -0.38
CA LEU A 122 5.41 -13.71 -0.97
C LEU A 122 5.02 -12.70 -2.06
N LYS A 123 5.65 -11.53 -2.03
CA LYS A 123 5.47 -10.46 -3.01
C LYS A 123 6.82 -10.01 -3.53
N GLY A 124 6.89 -9.83 -4.85
CA GLY A 124 7.98 -9.14 -5.51
C GLY A 124 7.41 -8.04 -6.39
N ARG A 125 8.08 -6.90 -6.42
CA ARG A 125 7.83 -5.81 -7.36
C ARG A 125 9.19 -5.29 -7.81
N CYS A 126 9.27 -4.89 -9.07
CA CYS A 126 10.44 -4.27 -9.64
C CYS A 126 9.95 -3.06 -10.42
N ASP A 127 10.42 -1.88 -10.03
CA ASP A 127 10.10 -0.64 -10.71
C ASP A 127 11.31 -0.22 -11.55
N ILE A 128 11.04 0.07 -12.82
CA ILE A 128 12.04 0.41 -13.83
C ILE A 128 11.68 1.82 -14.27
N ASP A 129 12.51 2.76 -13.84
CA ASP A 129 12.38 4.14 -14.21
C ASP A 129 12.75 4.34 -15.68
N LYS A 130 11.81 4.87 -16.46
CA LYS A 130 12.08 5.29 -17.83
C LYS A 130 12.06 6.79 -17.86
N GLU A 131 13.23 7.40 -17.71
CA GLU A 131 13.47 8.67 -18.39
C GLU A 131 13.36 8.37 -19.89
N LEU A 132 12.29 8.85 -20.51
CA LEU A 132 11.90 8.61 -21.90
C LEU A 132 12.82 9.37 -22.87
N ASN A 133 14.13 9.16 -22.76
CA ASN A 133 15.08 9.55 -23.78
C ASN A 133 15.17 8.41 -24.80
N GLN A 134 15.00 8.79 -26.07
CA GLN A 134 14.61 7.93 -27.18
C GLN A 134 15.48 6.69 -27.38
N VAL A 135 14.89 5.71 -28.07
CA VAL A 135 15.50 4.59 -28.82
C VAL A 135 15.38 3.20 -28.16
N SER A 136 14.55 2.36 -28.80
CA SER A 136 14.28 0.94 -28.52
C SER A 136 15.52 0.02 -28.52
N PHE A 137 16.69 0.50 -28.92
CA PHE A 137 17.97 -0.22 -28.83
C PHE A 137 18.66 -0.04 -27.46
N PHE A 138 18.32 1.03 -26.74
CA PHE A 138 18.93 1.37 -25.47
C PHE A 138 18.30 0.63 -24.28
N VAL A 139 17.14 -0.03 -24.42
CA VAL A 139 16.45 -0.70 -23.29
C VAL A 139 17.31 -1.76 -22.62
N THR A 140 18.07 -2.57 -23.37
CA THR A 140 18.96 -3.59 -22.79
C THR A 140 20.16 -2.97 -22.08
N VAL A 141 20.70 -1.86 -22.60
CA VAL A 141 21.83 -1.13 -22.02
C VAL A 141 21.38 -0.28 -20.82
N TYR A 142 20.17 0.30 -20.87
CA TYR A 142 19.57 1.08 -19.79
C TYR A 142 19.14 0.20 -18.62
N LEU A 143 18.66 -1.03 -18.85
CA LEU A 143 18.42 -1.99 -17.78
C LEU A 143 19.72 -2.45 -17.09
N LEU A 144 20.86 -2.35 -17.78
CA LEU A 144 22.19 -2.59 -17.21
C LEU A 144 22.76 -1.34 -16.50
N LEU A 145 22.40 -0.13 -16.93
CA LEU A 145 22.92 1.15 -16.41
C LEU A 145 22.06 1.75 -15.28
N ASN A 146 20.74 1.62 -15.35
CA ASN A 146 19.83 2.05 -14.29
C ASN A 146 19.48 0.86 -13.41
N GLN A 147 19.80 0.97 -12.12
CA GLN A 147 19.48 -0.07 -11.16
C GLN A 147 17.95 -0.11 -11.01
N PRO A 148 17.27 -1.21 -11.41
CA PRO A 148 15.87 -1.40 -11.06
C PRO A 148 15.73 -1.29 -9.55
N THR A 149 14.64 -0.72 -9.07
CA THR A 149 14.35 -0.68 -7.63
C THR A 149 13.53 -1.92 -7.27
N PRO A 150 14.16 -2.99 -6.75
CA PRO A 150 13.43 -4.15 -6.29
C PRO A 150 12.70 -3.79 -5.00
N HIS A 151 11.51 -4.36 -4.84
CA HIS A 151 10.77 -4.37 -3.60
C HIS A 151 10.31 -5.80 -3.33
N GLY A 152 10.55 -6.27 -2.13
CA GLY A 152 10.22 -7.63 -1.71
C GLY A 152 9.45 -7.59 -0.41
N ALA A 153 8.42 -8.41 -0.27
CA ALA A 153 7.77 -8.56 1.02
C ALA A 153 7.33 -9.99 1.28
N LEU A 154 7.54 -10.43 2.52
CA LEU A 154 6.96 -11.64 3.07
C LEU A 154 5.90 -11.23 4.09
N GLU A 155 4.66 -11.68 3.91
CA GLU A 155 3.54 -11.36 4.79
C GLU A 155 2.92 -12.62 5.37
N LEU A 156 2.76 -12.66 6.69
CA LEU A 156 1.81 -13.56 7.35
C LEU A 156 0.46 -12.84 7.44
N VAL A 157 -0.58 -13.47 6.90
CA VAL A 157 -1.95 -12.93 6.88
C VAL A 157 -2.86 -13.89 7.65
N TRP A 158 -3.55 -13.37 8.66
CA TRP A 158 -4.55 -14.10 9.42
C TRP A 158 -5.90 -13.40 9.30
N ASN A 159 -6.87 -14.11 8.72
CA ASN A 159 -8.26 -13.66 8.65
C ASN A 159 -9.04 -14.30 9.80
N ILE A 160 -9.69 -13.48 10.61
CA ILE A 160 -10.57 -13.87 11.70
C ILE A 160 -11.97 -13.47 11.25
N LEU A 161 -12.78 -14.46 10.90
CA LEU A 161 -14.17 -14.26 10.51
C LEU A 161 -15.05 -14.21 11.77
N ASP A 162 -16.13 -13.44 11.70
CA ASP A 162 -17.14 -13.35 12.77
C ASP A 162 -16.54 -13.04 14.15
N PHE A 163 -15.58 -12.10 14.23
CA PHE A 163 -14.99 -11.67 15.50
C PHE A 163 -16.06 -11.08 16.42
N GLN A 164 -16.96 -10.30 15.84
CA GLN A 164 -18.31 -10.03 16.35
C GLN A 164 -19.30 -10.22 15.20
N LYS A 165 -20.60 -10.18 15.50
CA LYS A 165 -21.65 -10.29 14.48
C LYS A 165 -21.40 -9.24 13.38
N ASP A 166 -21.29 -9.71 12.13
CA ASP A 166 -21.02 -8.89 10.93
C ASP A 166 -19.67 -8.14 10.96
N GLN A 167 -18.68 -8.64 11.71
CA GLN A 167 -17.35 -8.03 11.83
C GLN A 167 -16.23 -9.02 11.48
N ASP A 168 -15.56 -8.74 10.37
CA ASP A 168 -14.38 -9.47 9.93
C ASP A 168 -13.10 -8.69 10.23
N VAL A 169 -12.15 -9.36 10.88
CA VAL A 169 -10.84 -8.80 11.21
C VAL A 169 -9.75 -9.50 10.41
N ARG A 170 -8.82 -8.73 9.86
CA ARG A 170 -7.61 -9.27 9.25
C ARG A 170 -6.38 -8.66 9.87
N LEU A 171 -5.62 -9.50 10.55
CA LEU A 171 -4.29 -9.19 11.03
C LEU A 171 -3.26 -9.57 9.96
N LYS A 172 -2.27 -8.71 9.78
CA LYS A 172 -1.13 -9.01 8.94
C LYS A 172 0.14 -8.52 9.61
N VAL A 173 1.14 -9.39 9.61
CA VAL A 173 2.52 -9.07 9.96
C VAL A 173 3.35 -9.25 8.71
N GLY A 174 4.07 -8.22 8.29
CA GLY A 174 4.87 -8.22 7.08
C GLY A 174 6.31 -7.83 7.35
N TYR A 175 7.19 -8.29 6.49
CA TYR A 175 8.59 -7.91 6.45
C TYR A 175 8.93 -7.51 5.03
N GLU A 176 9.26 -6.23 4.84
CA GLU A 176 9.84 -5.73 3.60
C GLU A 176 11.31 -6.15 3.58
N ILE A 177 11.71 -6.87 2.54
CA ILE A 177 12.96 -7.64 2.50
C ILE A 177 14.16 -6.76 2.09
N VAL A 178 13.94 -5.74 1.27
CA VAL A 178 15.02 -4.95 0.66
C VAL A 178 15.56 -3.92 1.67
N ASP A 179 14.65 -3.13 2.24
CA ASP A 179 14.91 -2.14 3.28
C ASP A 179 14.89 -2.74 4.68
N LYS A 180 14.52 -4.02 4.83
CA LYS A 180 14.50 -4.78 6.09
C LYS A 180 13.52 -4.22 7.12
N ILE A 181 12.37 -3.76 6.65
CA ILE A 181 11.38 -3.03 7.46
C ILE A 181 10.22 -3.98 7.83
N PRO A 182 10.09 -4.40 9.10
CA PRO A 182 8.88 -5.04 9.58
C PRO A 182 7.74 -4.02 9.68
N TYR A 183 6.53 -4.48 9.38
CA TYR A 183 5.31 -3.69 9.46
C TYR A 183 4.12 -4.54 9.88
N VAL A 184 3.11 -3.86 10.39
CA VAL A 184 1.84 -4.45 10.80
C VAL A 184 0.69 -3.77 10.08
N GLN A 185 -0.34 -4.55 9.81
CA GLN A 185 -1.59 -4.04 9.27
C GLN A 185 -2.77 -4.70 9.97
N ILE A 186 -3.71 -3.88 10.41
CA ILE A 186 -5.01 -4.30 10.92
C ILE A 186 -6.05 -3.78 9.94
N ARG A 187 -6.91 -4.67 9.45
CA ARG A 187 -8.09 -4.30 8.69
C ARG A 187 -9.32 -4.81 9.41
N GLU A 188 -10.31 -3.94 9.52
CA GLU A 188 -11.61 -4.28 10.05
C GLU A 188 -12.65 -3.60 9.16
N ASN A 189 -13.61 -4.37 8.66
CA ASN A 189 -14.69 -3.87 7.82
C ASN A 189 -14.17 -2.94 6.69
N ASN A 190 -14.48 -1.65 6.82
CA ASN A 190 -14.18 -0.60 5.84
C ASN A 190 -12.92 0.22 6.16
N TRP A 191 -12.13 -0.11 7.17
CA TRP A 191 -10.90 0.64 7.44
C TRP A 191 -9.67 -0.26 7.57
N THR A 192 -8.51 0.32 7.32
CA THR A 192 -7.22 -0.36 7.46
C THR A 192 -6.22 0.58 8.08
N PHE A 193 -5.55 0.14 9.14
CA PHE A 193 -4.41 0.80 9.74
C PHE A 193 -3.13 0.05 9.36
N ASN A 194 -2.09 0.79 8.99
CA ASN A 194 -0.75 0.29 8.73
C ASN A 194 0.24 1.06 9.58
N ALA A 195 1.25 0.37 10.10
CA ALA A 195 2.39 0.98 10.78
C ALA A 195 3.67 0.17 10.54
N ASP A 196 4.82 0.82 10.53
CA ASP A 196 6.13 0.18 10.41
C ASP A 196 7.11 0.61 11.53
N ILE A 197 8.25 -0.09 11.62
CA ILE A 197 9.26 0.17 12.65
C ILE A 197 9.92 1.55 12.53
N ASN A 198 9.88 2.16 11.34
CA ASN A 198 10.39 3.50 11.11
C ASN A 198 9.42 4.58 11.60
N GLY A 199 8.28 4.18 12.19
CA GLY A 199 7.29 5.11 12.72
C GLY A 199 6.37 5.68 11.64
N ARG A 200 6.40 5.17 10.42
CA ARG A 200 5.43 5.59 9.40
C ARG A 200 4.13 4.86 9.63
N TRP A 201 3.02 5.58 9.49
CA TRP A 201 1.69 5.01 9.67
C TRP A 201 0.69 5.62 8.69
N ASN A 202 -0.37 4.87 8.40
CA ASN A 202 -1.51 5.40 7.67
C ASN A 202 -2.80 4.68 8.05
N VAL A 203 -3.90 5.41 7.90
CA VAL A 203 -5.26 4.91 7.93
C VAL A 203 -5.86 5.06 6.54
N ARG A 204 -6.54 4.01 6.09
CA ARG A 204 -7.33 4.01 4.87
C ARG A 204 -8.76 3.69 5.22
N TYR A 205 -9.68 4.55 4.81
CA TYR A 205 -11.12 4.28 4.85
C TYR A 205 -11.62 3.93 3.44
N HIS A 206 -12.32 2.83 3.32
CA HIS A 206 -12.96 2.36 2.10
C HIS A 206 -14.38 2.90 2.05
N LEU A 207 -14.70 3.56 0.93
CA LEU A 207 -16.01 4.16 0.66
C LEU A 207 -16.90 3.17 -0.10
#